data_AF-A0A967J199-F1
#
_entry.id   AF-A0A967J199-F1
#
_cell.length_a   1.000
_cell.length_b   1.000
_cell.length_c   1.000
_cell.angle_alpha   90.00
_cell.angle_beta   90.00
_cell.angle_gamma   90.00
#
_symmetry.space_group_name_H-M   'P 1'
#
loop_
_entity.id
_entity.type
_entity.pdbx_description
1 polymer ?
#
loop_
_entity_poly.entity_id
_entity_poly.type
_entity_poly.pdbx_seq_one_letter_code
_entity_poly.pdbx_strand_id
1 'polypeptide(L)'
;MATKKTPTEKAKAGAPNTGVRKKTRVRKTAARRSVTTAPIEVTPEERWRMIAVAAYHKAEQRNFSAGREIDDWLEAEKEIDALLGA
;
A
#
# COMPACT_ATOMS: atom_id res chain seq x y z
N MET A 1 0.29 -48.86 2.35
CA MET A 1 -0.69 -47.76 2.28
C MET A 1 -0.03 -46.54 1.66
N ALA A 2 -0.70 -45.99 0.64
CA ALA A 2 -0.54 -44.69 -0.02
C ALA A 2 0.82 -44.31 -0.68
N THR A 3 0.73 -44.18 -2.00
CA THR A 3 1.75 -43.90 -3.03
C THR A 3 2.03 -42.41 -3.24
N LYS A 4 3.27 -42.08 -3.63
CA LYS A 4 3.72 -40.81 -4.24
C LYS A 4 2.89 -40.43 -5.48
N LYS A 5 2.63 -39.13 -5.76
CA LYS A 5 2.70 -38.43 -7.08
C LYS A 5 2.64 -36.89 -6.94
N THR A 6 3.51 -36.21 -7.68
CA THR A 6 3.59 -34.75 -7.91
C THR A 6 2.84 -34.38 -9.23
N PRO A 7 2.91 -33.13 -9.75
CA PRO A 7 1.80 -32.24 -10.05
C PRO A 7 1.29 -32.30 -11.51
N THR A 8 0.03 -31.93 -11.76
CA THR A 8 -0.51 -31.78 -13.12
C THR A 8 -0.92 -30.34 -13.39
N GLU A 9 -0.15 -29.71 -14.27
CA GLU A 9 -0.51 -28.58 -15.12
C GLU A 9 -1.56 -29.02 -16.17
N LYS A 10 -2.73 -28.35 -16.24
CA LYS A 10 -3.30 -27.81 -17.50
C LYS A 10 -4.68 -27.16 -17.31
N ALA A 11 -4.72 -25.88 -17.66
CA ALA A 11 -5.68 -25.21 -18.54
C ALA A 11 -7.18 -25.57 -18.44
N LYS A 12 -7.99 -24.56 -18.08
CA LYS A 12 -9.33 -24.39 -18.64
C LYS A 12 -9.55 -22.94 -19.05
N ALA A 13 -9.28 -22.68 -20.32
CA ALA A 13 -9.86 -21.57 -21.07
C ALA A 13 -11.37 -21.81 -21.19
N GLY A 14 -12.17 -20.76 -21.00
CA GLY A 14 -13.63 -20.82 -21.08
C GLY A 14 -14.30 -19.47 -20.84
N ALA A 15 -14.02 -18.50 -21.72
CA ALA A 15 -14.88 -17.34 -21.95
C ALA A 15 -15.21 -17.35 -23.45
N PRO A 16 -16.48 -17.16 -23.83
CA PRO A 16 -16.97 -15.79 -23.91
C PRO A 16 -18.43 -15.66 -23.44
N ASN A 17 -18.70 -14.75 -22.51
CA ASN A 17 -20.06 -14.23 -22.36
C ASN A 17 -20.10 -12.75 -22.70
N THR A 18 -20.98 -12.51 -23.66
CA THR A 18 -21.29 -11.28 -24.35
C THR A 18 -21.89 -10.25 -23.41
N GLY A 19 -21.49 -8.99 -23.58
CA GLY A 19 -22.38 -7.86 -23.30
C GLY A 19 -22.03 -7.01 -22.08
N VAL A 20 -20.98 -6.18 -22.19
CA VAL A 20 -20.97 -4.92 -21.44
C VAL A 20 -21.19 -3.78 -22.42
N ARG A 21 -22.48 -3.48 -22.56
CA ARG A 21 -23.03 -2.30 -23.22
C ARG A 21 -22.51 -1.04 -22.52
N LYS A 22 -22.01 -0.11 -23.34
CA LYS A 22 -21.62 1.26 -22.99
C LYS A 22 -22.60 1.92 -22.01
N LYS A 23 -22.11 2.44 -20.87
CA LYS A 23 -22.60 3.72 -20.32
C LYS A 23 -21.61 4.38 -19.34
N THR A 24 -21.20 5.59 -19.72
CA THR A 24 -20.81 6.73 -18.85
C THR A 24 -19.65 6.53 -17.88
N ARG A 25 -18.40 6.71 -18.35
CA ARG A 25 -17.33 7.24 -17.50
C ARG A 25 -17.55 8.75 -17.37
N VAL A 26 -18.37 9.14 -16.40
CA VAL A 26 -18.42 10.52 -15.91
C VAL A 26 -16.98 10.89 -15.53
N ARG A 27 -16.39 11.82 -16.29
CA ARG A 27 -15.15 12.50 -15.88
C ARG A 27 -15.46 13.25 -14.60
N LYS A 28 -15.22 12.60 -13.46
CA LYS A 28 -15.24 13.26 -12.16
C LYS A 28 -13.94 14.06 -12.03
N THR A 29 -13.90 15.22 -12.69
CA THR A 29 -13.10 16.34 -12.22
C THR A 29 -13.71 16.77 -10.89
N ALA A 30 -13.20 16.22 -9.80
CA ALA A 30 -13.54 16.68 -8.46
C ALA A 30 -12.26 16.83 -7.67
N ALA A 31 -11.84 18.10 -7.59
CA ALA A 31 -11.05 18.69 -6.53
C ALA A 31 -9.71 18.00 -6.22
N ARG A 32 -8.63 18.56 -6.79
CA ARG A 32 -7.43 18.75 -5.99
C ARG A 32 -7.88 19.51 -4.74
N ARG A 33 -8.04 18.79 -3.63
CA ARG A 33 -8.09 19.39 -2.30
C ARG A 33 -6.73 20.07 -2.14
N SER A 34 -6.68 21.37 -2.42
CA SER A 34 -5.66 22.23 -1.85
C SER A 34 -5.88 22.16 -0.35
N VAL A 35 -5.16 21.23 0.30
CA VAL A 35 -5.05 21.22 1.75
C VAL A 35 -4.34 22.52 2.08
N THR A 36 -5.12 23.51 2.51
CA THR A 36 -4.59 24.72 3.13
C THR A 36 -3.70 24.28 4.27
N THR A 37 -2.40 24.49 4.11
CA THR A 37 -1.37 24.25 5.12
C THR A 37 -1.59 25.21 6.28
N ALA A 38 -2.59 24.94 7.12
CA ALA A 38 -2.47 25.30 8.52
C ALA A 38 -1.28 24.50 9.05
N PRO A 39 -0.33 25.10 9.78
CA PRO A 39 0.73 24.34 10.42
C PRO A 39 0.06 23.34 11.36
N ILE A 40 0.06 22.07 10.96
CA ILE A 40 -0.39 21.00 11.82
C ILE A 40 0.69 20.94 12.88
N GLU A 41 0.42 21.42 14.09
CA GLU A 41 1.28 21.18 15.24
C GLU A 41 1.25 19.68 15.51
N VAL A 42 2.12 18.95 14.81
CA VAL A 42 2.25 17.51 14.99
C VAL A 42 2.95 17.31 16.32
N THR A 43 2.20 16.77 17.28
CA THR A 43 2.77 16.38 18.57
C THR A 43 3.77 15.24 18.37
N PRO A 44 4.77 15.08 19.25
CA PRO A 44 5.73 13.99 19.16
C PRO A 44 5.08 12.59 19.08
N GLU A 45 3.97 12.40 19.77
CA GLU A 45 3.20 11.16 19.70
C GLU A 45 2.58 10.92 18.32
N GLU A 46 2.07 11.98 17.68
CA GLU A 46 1.51 11.87 16.34
C GLU A 46 2.60 11.58 15.30
N ARG A 47 3.78 12.20 15.45
CA ARG A 47 4.97 11.84 14.67
C ARG A 47 5.28 10.35 14.81
N TRP A 48 5.32 9.81 16.03
CA TRP A 48 5.60 8.39 16.24
C TRP A 48 4.54 7.47 15.64
N ARG A 49 3.25 7.82 15.71
CA ARG A 49 2.18 7.07 15.05
C ARG A 49 2.39 7.05 13.53
N MET A 50 2.70 8.18 12.92
CA MET A 50 2.97 8.27 11.49
C MET A 50 4.17 7.43 11.08
N ILE A 51 5.27 7.46 11.86
CA ILE A 51 6.46 6.65 11.61
C ILE A 51 6.12 5.16 11.70
N ALA A 52 5.39 4.74 12.74
CA ALA A 52 4.99 3.35 12.91
C ALA A 52 4.12 2.84 11.75
N VAL A 53 3.16 3.64 11.28
CA VAL A 53 2.32 3.31 10.13
C VAL A 53 3.17 3.23 8.85
N ALA A 54 4.05 4.20 8.60
CA ALA A 54 4.92 4.19 7.42
C ALA A 54 5.87 2.96 7.42
N ALA A 55 6.46 2.63 8.57
CA ALA A 55 7.30 1.44 8.73
C ALA A 55 6.52 0.15 8.49
N TYR A 56 5.28 0.05 8.99
CA TYR A 56 4.40 -1.09 8.71
C TYR A 56 4.13 -1.25 7.22
N HIS A 57 3.82 -0.15 6.52
CA HIS A 57 3.58 -0.18 5.08
C HIS A 57 4.85 -0.57 4.29
N LYS A 58 6.03 -0.14 4.73
CA LYS A 58 7.32 -0.56 4.14
C LYS A 58 7.55 -2.06 4.34
N ALA A 59 7.37 -2.54 5.57
CA ALA A 59 7.49 -3.97 5.86
C ALA A 59 6.47 -4.80 5.04
N GLU A 60 5.22 -4.36 4.95
CA GLU A 60 4.17 -5.02 4.16
C GLU A 60 4.52 -5.11 2.66
N GLN A 61 5.04 -4.03 2.06
CA GLN A 61 5.50 -4.02 0.67
C GLN A 61 6.62 -5.03 0.40
N ARG A 62 7.38 -5.38 1.44
CA ARG A 62 8.46 -6.38 1.39
C ARG A 62 8.01 -7.74 1.91
N ASN A 63 6.70 -7.93 2.08
CA ASN A 63 6.09 -9.15 2.64
C ASN A 63 6.68 -9.52 4.01
N PHE A 64 6.95 -8.52 4.85
CA PHE A 64 7.51 -8.66 6.20
C PHE A 64 8.82 -9.47 6.21
N SER A 65 9.73 -9.12 5.31
CA SER A 65 11.04 -9.77 5.24
C SER A 65 11.83 -9.54 6.53
N ALA A 66 12.24 -10.63 7.18
CA ALA A 66 12.93 -10.58 8.47
C ALA A 66 14.30 -9.89 8.37
N GLY A 67 14.65 -9.11 9.40
CA GLY A 67 15.95 -8.43 9.52
C GLY A 67 16.03 -7.09 8.81
N ARG A 68 14.89 -6.53 8.37
CA ARG A 68 14.78 -5.21 7.72
C ARG A 68 13.86 -4.26 8.47
N GLU A 69 13.31 -4.69 9.61
CA GLU A 69 12.36 -3.94 10.41
C GLU A 69 12.97 -2.61 10.90
N ILE A 70 14.24 -2.64 11.32
CA ILE A 70 14.96 -1.45 11.77
C ILE A 70 15.24 -0.49 10.62
N ASP A 71 15.62 -1.01 9.44
CA ASP A 71 15.82 -0.18 8.25
C ASP A 71 14.50 0.49 7.84
N ASP A 72 13.41 -0.27 7.81
CA ASP A 72 12.08 0.23 7.44
C ASP A 72 11.62 1.32 8.43
N TRP A 73 11.96 1.20 9.72
CA TRP A 73 11.67 2.20 10.73
C TRP A 73 12.51 3.47 10.60
N LEU A 74 13.82 3.33 10.36
CA LEU A 74 14.73 4.47 10.10
C LEU A 74 14.34 5.24 8.85
N GLU A 75 13.93 4.52 7.80
CA GLU A 75 13.53 5.14 6.54
C GLU A 75 12.16 5.82 6.67
N ALA A 76 11.24 5.22 7.43
CA ALA A 76 9.98 5.85 7.80
C ALA A 76 10.19 7.12 8.65
N GLU A 77 11.09 7.10 9.62
CA GLU A 77 11.41 8.26 10.45
C GLU A 77 11.88 9.45 9.60
N LYS A 78 12.85 9.20 8.72
CA LYS A 78 13.35 10.21 7.77
C LYS A 78 12.26 10.77 6.85
N GLU A 79 11.37 9.89 6.37
CA GLU A 79 10.28 10.29 5.48
C GLU A 79 9.28 11.20 6.20
N ILE A 80 8.89 10.83 7.43
CA ILE A 80 7.98 11.65 8.23
C ILE A 80 8.65 12.96 8.65
N ASP A 81 9.91 12.96 9.07
CA ASP A 81 10.63 14.20 9.41
C ASP A 81 10.72 15.15 8.21
N ALA A 82 11.01 14.62 7.02
CA ALA A 82 11.04 15.42 5.80
C ALA A 82 9.66 16.01 5.45
N LEU A 83 8.57 15.28 5.72
CA LEU A 83 7.20 15.76 5.52
C LEU A 83 6.80 16.82 6.54
N LEU A 84 7.28 16.69 7.78
CA LEU A 84 7.03 17.64 8.86
C LEU A 84 7.93 18.87 8.80
N GLY A 85 9.01 18.81 8.01
CA GLY A 85 10.00 19.89 7.92
C GLY A 85 10.73 20.12 9.26
N ALA A 86 10.87 19.06 10.06
CA ALA A 86 11.50 19.07 11.37
C ALA A 86 13.04 19.04 11.27
#